data_AF-A0A945TSD5-F1
#
_entry.id   AF-A0A945TSD5-F1
#
_cell.length_a   1.000
_cell.length_b   1.000
_cell.length_c   1.000
_cell.angle_alpha   90.00
_cell.angle_beta   90.00
_cell.angle_gamma   90.00
#
_symmetry.space_group_name_H-M   'P 1'
#
loop_
_entity.id
_entity.type
_entity.pdbx_description
1 polymer ?
#
loop_
_entity_poly.entity_id
_entity_poly.type
_entity_poly.pdbx_seq_one_letter_code
_entity_poly.pdbx_strand_id
1 'polypeptide(L)'
;LNSPLISDLIMKGQINEIKEVIDKSTDEGMITFDQSLFELYEKGMISYEDAMRNADSVNNLRLKIKLEGKIAQGKKDLGSTFEKVEF
;
A
#
# COMPACT_ATOMS: atom_id res chain seq x y z
N LEU A 1 -20.42 4.48 4.98
CA LEU A 1 -19.36 3.76 5.69
C LEU A 1 -19.32 4.24 7.14
N ASN A 2 -20.14 3.61 8.00
CA ASN A 2 -20.00 3.71 9.45
C ASN A 2 -19.75 2.28 9.92
N SER A 3 -18.51 1.94 10.23
CA SER A 3 -18.18 0.63 10.80
C SER A 3 -18.49 0.66 12.29
N PRO A 4 -19.47 -0.13 12.79
CA PRO A 4 -19.77 -0.19 14.22
C PRO A 4 -18.54 -0.57 15.06
N LEU A 5 -17.65 -1.39 14.48
CA LEU A 5 -16.38 -1.78 15.11
C LEU A 5 -15.44 -0.60 15.31
N ILE A 6 -15.27 0.26 14.29
CA ILE A 6 -14.45 1.48 14.41
C ILE A 6 -15.03 2.41 15.49
N SER A 7 -16.36 2.56 15.53
CA SER A 7 -17.02 3.37 16.56
C SER A 7 -16.76 2.86 17.97
N ASP A 8 -16.84 1.54 18.17
CA ASP A 8 -16.55 0.88 19.44
C ASP A 8 -15.09 1.06 19.87
N LEU A 9 -14.15 0.92 18.92
CA LEU A 9 -12.72 1.09 19.19
C LEU A 9 -12.37 2.54 19.55
N ILE A 10 -13.02 3.52 18.91
CA ILE A 10 -12.90 4.94 19.27
C ILE A 10 -13.41 5.17 20.70
N MET A 11 -14.58 4.63 21.05
CA MET A 11 -15.14 4.79 22.41
C MET A 11 -14.26 4.14 23.50
N LYS A 12 -13.59 3.04 23.18
CA LYS A 12 -12.67 2.33 24.09
C LYS A 12 -11.26 2.93 24.12
N GLY A 13 -10.95 3.89 23.25
CA GLY A 13 -9.62 4.50 23.15
C GLY A 13 -8.55 3.56 22.57
N GLN A 14 -8.94 2.46 21.93
CA GLN A 14 -8.04 1.44 21.38
C GLN A 14 -7.55 1.84 19.97
N ILE A 15 -6.78 2.93 19.89
CA ILE A 15 -6.35 3.54 18.61
C ILE A 15 -5.49 2.58 17.77
N ASN A 16 -4.67 1.74 18.41
CA ASN A 16 -3.79 0.80 17.70
C ASN A 16 -4.59 -0.24 16.89
N GLU A 17 -5.71 -0.72 17.44
CA GLU A 17 -6.56 -1.70 16.78
C GLU A 17 -7.31 -1.12 15.58
N ILE A 18 -7.58 0.19 15.59
CA ILE A 18 -8.21 0.89 14.45
C ILE A 18 -7.35 0.75 13.19
N LYS A 19 -6.02 0.89 13.32
CA LYS A 19 -5.11 0.80 12.17
C LYS A 19 -5.15 -0.61 11.55
N GLU A 20 -5.17 -1.65 12.39
CA GLU A 20 -5.33 -3.03 11.91
C GLU A 20 -6.67 -3.29 11.23
N VAL A 21 -7.76 -2.72 11.75
CA VAL A 21 -9.09 -2.85 11.15
C VAL A 21 -9.11 -2.18 9.77
N ILE A 22 -8.52 -0.99 9.63
CA ILE A 22 -8.42 -0.30 8.32
C ILE A 22 -7.59 -1.14 7.35
N ASP A 23 -6.45 -1.71 7.79
CA ASP A 23 -5.61 -2.57 6.94
C ASP A 23 -6.33 -3.86 6.50
N LYS A 24 -7.22 -4.42 7.32
CA LYS A 24 -8.00 -5.63 6.99
C LYS A 24 -9.29 -5.34 6.20
N SER A 25 -9.83 -4.13 6.30
CA SER A 25 -11.13 -3.76 5.71
C SER A 25 -10.99 -3.04 4.37
N THR A 26 -9.94 -3.36 3.61
CA THR A 26 -9.66 -2.73 2.31
C THR A 26 -10.80 -2.94 1.30
N ASP A 27 -11.43 -4.11 1.36
CA ASP A 27 -12.58 -4.47 0.52
C ASP A 27 -13.84 -3.64 0.81
N GLU A 28 -13.93 -3.04 2.00
CA GLU A 28 -15.01 -2.11 2.36
C GLU A 28 -14.71 -0.66 1.93
N GLY A 29 -13.61 -0.44 1.20
CA GLY A 29 -13.17 0.89 0.77
C GLY A 29 -12.42 1.68 1.85
N MET A 30 -12.00 1.02 2.93
CA MET A 30 -11.06 1.62 3.88
C MET A 30 -9.65 1.55 3.30
N ILE A 31 -8.89 2.63 3.43
CA ILE A 31 -7.53 2.70 2.90
C ILE A 31 -6.62 3.31 3.96
N THR A 32 -5.47 2.68 4.22
CA THR A 32 -4.46 3.32 5.07
C THR A 32 -3.72 4.40 4.30
N PHE A 33 -3.15 5.34 5.04
CA PHE A 33 -2.42 6.45 4.42
C PHE A 33 -1.25 5.95 3.56
N ASP A 34 -0.51 4.95 4.04
CA ASP A 34 0.59 4.33 3.30
C ASP A 34 0.10 3.64 2.00
N GLN A 35 -1.08 3.03 1.99
CA GLN A 35 -1.69 2.47 0.77
C GLN A 35 -2.03 3.57 -0.24
N SER A 36 -2.57 4.69 0.23
CA SER A 36 -2.85 5.86 -0.62
C SER A 36 -1.57 6.47 -1.20
N LEU A 37 -0.52 6.62 -0.39
CA LEU A 37 0.79 7.11 -0.83
C LEU A 37 1.41 6.19 -1.91
N PHE A 38 1.30 4.87 -1.74
CA PHE A 38 1.73 3.91 -2.75
C PHE A 38 1.01 4.13 -4.08
N GLU A 39 -0.32 4.23 -4.06
CA GLU A 39 -1.09 4.45 -5.28
C GLU A 39 -0.78 5.78 -5.97
N LEU A 40 -0.64 6.86 -5.20
CA LEU A 40 -0.31 8.18 -5.73
C LEU A 40 1.07 8.17 -6.39
N TYR A 41 2.04 7.49 -5.77
CA TYR A 41 3.37 7.29 -6.36
C TYR A 41 3.31 6.47 -7.66
N GLU A 42 2.56 5.35 -7.66
CA GLU A 42 2.39 4.49 -8.85
C GLU A 42 1.65 5.18 -10.00
N LYS A 43 0.82 6.19 -9.70
CA LYS A 43 0.17 7.07 -10.69
C LYS A 43 1.06 8.23 -11.13
N GLY A 44 2.26 8.38 -10.56
CA GLY A 44 3.19 9.48 -10.85
C GLY A 44 2.71 10.84 -10.33
N MET A 45 1.76 10.86 -9.40
CA MET A 45 1.19 12.11 -8.86
C MET A 45 2.09 12.74 -7.78
N ILE A 46 2.92 11.93 -7.11
CA ILE A 46 3.89 12.38 -6.10
C ILE A 46 5.25 11.74 -6.35
N SER A 47 6.32 12.40 -5.89
CA SER A 47 7.67 11.85 -5.97
C SER A 47 7.89 10.74 -4.94
N TYR A 48 8.89 9.89 -5.18
CA TYR A 48 9.31 8.88 -4.19
C TYR A 48 9.74 9.54 -2.87
N GLU A 49 10.43 10.67 -2.93
CA GLU A 49 10.87 11.42 -1.75
C GLU A 49 9.68 11.93 -0.94
N ASP A 50 8.67 12.49 -1.60
CA ASP A 50 7.44 12.97 -0.96
C ASP A 50 6.66 11.83 -0.32
N ALA A 51 6.57 10.68 -1.00
CA ALA A 51 5.93 9.48 -0.45
C ALA A 51 6.68 8.99 0.82
N MET A 52 8.00 8.90 0.77
CA MET A 52 8.81 8.44 1.93
C MET A 52 8.78 9.41 3.10
N ARG A 53 8.71 10.72 2.84
CA ARG A 53 8.70 11.75 3.88
C ARG A 53 7.42 11.75 4.70
N ASN A 54 6.30 11.38 4.08
CA ASN A 54 4.98 11.42 4.70
C ASN A 54 4.48 10.03 5.16
N ALA A 55 5.19 8.95 4.83
CA ALA A 55 4.76 7.60 5.21
C ALA A 55 4.81 7.39 6.73
N ASP A 56 3.76 6.78 7.27
CA ASP A 56 3.73 6.33 8.67
C ASP A 56 4.74 5.19 8.88
N SER A 57 4.89 4.33 7.87
CA SER A 57 5.81 3.19 7.88
C SER A 57 6.72 3.21 6.65
N VAL A 58 7.72 4.09 6.67
CA VAL A 58 8.71 4.27 5.58
C VAL A 58 9.30 2.95 5.09
N ASN A 59 9.66 2.04 6.00
CA ASN A 59 10.22 0.74 5.64
C ASN A 59 9.21 -0.15 4.90
N ASN A 60 7.97 -0.19 5.38
CA ASN A 60 6.91 -0.99 4.76
C ASN A 60 6.56 -0.43 3.39
N LEU A 61 6.41 0.90 3.27
CA LEU A 61 6.09 1.54 1.99
C LEU A 61 7.23 1.34 0.98
N ARG A 62 8.49 1.48 1.39
CA ARG A 62 9.67 1.20 0.55
C ARG A 62 9.68 -0.23 0.06
N LEU A 63 9.43 -1.20 0.95
CA LEU A 63 9.39 -2.61 0.60
C LEU A 63 8.27 -2.89 -0.41
N LYS A 64 7.09 -2.33 -0.17
CA LYS A 64 5.93 -2.45 -1.06
C LYS A 64 6.22 -1.89 -2.45
N ILE A 65 6.77 -0.68 -2.56
CA ILE A 65 7.20 -0.08 -3.84
C ILE A 65 8.19 -0.99 -4.58
N LYS A 66 9.15 -1.59 -3.87
CA LYS A 66 10.16 -2.45 -4.48
C LYS A 66 9.63 -3.80 -4.95
N LEU A 67 8.64 -4.38 -4.26
CA LEU A 67 8.09 -5.69 -4.58
C LEU A 67 6.92 -5.63 -5.56
N GLU A 68 6.04 -4.64 -5.41
CA GLU A 68 4.75 -4.56 -6.09
C GLU A 68 4.68 -3.43 -7.12
N GLY A 69 5.60 -2.47 -7.08
CA GLY A 69 5.56 -1.31 -7.97
C GLY A 69 5.72 -1.69 -9.45
N LYS A 70 5.20 -0.86 -10.36
CA LYS A 70 5.30 -1.06 -11.83
C LYS A 70 6.71 -1.33 -12.34
N ILE A 71 7.73 -0.75 -11.71
CA ILE A 71 9.14 -1.00 -12.04
C ILE A 71 9.54 -2.46 -11.75
N ALA A 72 9.04 -3.03 -10.66
CA ALA A 72 9.28 -4.42 -10.29
C ALA A 72 8.53 -5.39 -11.20
N GLN A 73 7.27 -5.07 -11.53
CA GLN A 73 6.46 -5.85 -12.47
C GLN A 73 7.06 -5.87 -13.88
N GLY A 74 7.50 -4.71 -14.40
CA GLY A 74 8.15 -4.62 -15.70
C GLY A 74 9.44 -5.44 -15.82
N LYS A 75 10.21 -5.58 -14.72
CA LYS A 75 11.39 -6.47 -14.70
C LYS A 75 11.02 -7.95 -14.70
N LYS A 76 9.94 -8.32 -14.01
CA LYS A 76 9.45 -9.71 -13.96
C LYS A 76 8.89 -10.14 -15.32
N ASP A 77 8.13 -9.26 -15.97
CA ASP A 77 7.56 -9.50 -17.29
C ASP A 77 8.64 -9.66 -18.36
N LEU A 78 9.67 -8.80 -18.36
CA LEU A 78 10.83 -8.95 -19.23
C LEU A 78 11.52 -10.31 -19.04
N GLY A 79 11.84 -10.68 -17.79
CA GLY A 79 12.52 -11.95 -17.49
C GLY A 79 11.74 -13.17 -17.99
N SER A 80 10.42 -13.20 -17.76
CA SER A 80 9.56 -14.30 -18.22
C SER A 80 9.40 -14.35 -19.75
N THR A 81 9.60 -13.22 -20.44
CA THR A 81 9.56 -13.16 -21.90
C THR A 81 10.82 -13.79 -22.50
N PHE A 82 11.98 -13.60 -21.88
CA PHE A 82 13.23 -14.22 -22.34
C PHE A 82 13.28 -15.74 -22.08
N GLU A 83 12.60 -16.24 -21.04
CA GLU A 83 12.47 -17.70 -20.80
C GLU A 83 11.57 -18.40 -21.82
N LYS A 84 10.62 -17.70 -22.45
CA LYS A 84 9.67 -18.28 -23.41
C LYS A 84 10.18 -18.34 -24.85
N VAL A 85 11.38 -17.81 -25.12
CA VAL A 85 12.02 -17.93 -26.43
C VAL A 85 12.87 -19.21 -26.44
N GLU A 86 12.22 -20.36 -26.56
CA GLU A 86 12.90 -21.60 -26.93
C GLU A 86 13.10 -21.62 -28.45
N PHE A 87 14.35 -21.87 -28.88
CA PHE A 87 14.73 -22.12 -30.28
C PHE A 87 14.56 -23.60 -30.64
#